data_AF-K1ZNP5-F1
#
_entry.id   AF-K1ZNP5-F1
#
_cell.length_a   1.000
_cell.length_b   1.000
_cell.length_c   1.000
_cell.angle_alpha   90.00
_cell.angle_beta   90.00
_cell.angle_gamma   90.00
#
_symmetry.space_group_name_H-M   'P 1'
#
loop_
_entity.id
_entity.type
_entity.pdbx_description
1 polymer ?
#
loop_
_entity_poly.entity_id
_entity_poly.type
_entity_poly.pdbx_seq_one_letter_code
_entity_poly.pdbx_strand_id
1 'polypeptide(L)' 'MPKTTIHPPGEKMKKAIKELSELLTSKPGTNRSQLLQQVAIKFDLSPNECAFLERHFKE' A
#
# COMPACT_ATOMS: atom_id res chain seq x y z
N MET A 1 -3.39 -23.93 22.57
CA MET A 1 -3.01 -22.52 22.38
C MET A 1 -3.83 -21.99 21.20
N PRO A 2 -4.78 -21.06 21.40
CA PRO A 2 -5.51 -20.51 20.27
C PRO A 2 -4.53 -19.62 19.48
N LYS A 3 -4.37 -19.93 18.20
CA LYS A 3 -3.66 -19.06 17.26
C LYS A 3 -4.56 -17.85 17.07
N THR A 4 -4.42 -16.85 17.95
CA THR A 4 -4.99 -15.53 17.71
C THR A 4 -4.41 -15.11 16.38
N THR A 5 -5.24 -15.22 15.35
CA THR A 5 -5.02 -14.64 14.04
C THR A 5 -5.12 -13.14 14.26
N ILE A 6 -4.13 -12.59 14.96
CA ILE A 6 -3.83 -11.18 14.96
C ILE A 6 -3.48 -10.95 13.51
N HIS A 7 -4.45 -10.56 12.68
CA HIS A 7 -4.10 -9.96 11.40
C HIS A 7 -3.20 -8.80 11.79
N PRO A 8 -1.87 -8.88 11.56
CA PRO A 8 -1.04 -7.76 11.92
C PRO A 8 -1.59 -6.58 11.11
N PRO A 9 -1.65 -5.37 11.66
CA PRO A 9 -2.00 -4.16 10.89
C PRO A 9 -1.18 -4.05 9.59
N GLY A 10 -0.03 -4.71 9.51
CA GLY A 10 0.80 -4.87 8.33
C GLY A 10 0.26 -5.75 7.18
N GLU A 11 -0.74 -6.62 7.35
CA GLU A 11 -1.27 -7.46 6.24
C GLU A 11 -1.96 -6.60 5.16
N LYS A 12 -2.80 -5.64 5.58
CA LYS A 12 -3.43 -4.68 4.65
C LYS A 12 -2.36 -3.87 3.93
N MET A 13 -1.33 -3.47 4.66
CA MET A 13 -0.21 -2.70 4.14
C MET A 13 0.60 -3.48 3.13
N LYS A 14 0.93 -4.74 3.42
CA LYS A 14 1.63 -5.63 2.48
C LYS A 14 0.84 -5.80 1.19
N LYS A 15 -0.48 -6.00 1.27
CA LYS A 15 -1.34 -6.07 0.08
C LYS A 15 -1.37 -4.75 -0.68
N ALA A 16 -1.45 -3.62 0.00
CA ALA A 16 -1.40 -2.30 -0.61
C ALA A 16 -0.08 -2.02 -1.32
N ILE A 17 1.07 -2.28 -0.67
CA ILE A 17 2.41 -2.16 -1.25
C ILE A 17 2.52 -3.04 -2.48
N LYS A 18 2.08 -4.29 -2.39
CA LYS A 18 2.15 -5.25 -3.48
C LYS A 18 1.34 -4.79 -4.69
N GLU A 19 0.08 -4.41 -4.48
CA GLU A 19 -0.78 -3.87 -5.54
C GLU A 19 -0.20 -2.59 -6.15
N LEU A 20 0.31 -1.67 -5.32
CA LEU A 20 0.93 -0.43 -5.79
C LEU A 20 2.17 -0.74 -6.65
N SER A 21 3.01 -1.68 -6.23
CA SER A 21 4.21 -2.10 -6.95
C SER A 21 3.87 -2.81 -8.27
N GLU A 22 2.84 -3.66 -8.28
CA GLU A 22 2.32 -4.29 -9.50
C GLU A 22 1.77 -3.24 -10.48
N LEU A 23 1.04 -2.24 -9.98
CA LEU A 23 0.53 -1.13 -10.78
C LEU A 23 1.65 -0.24 -11.34
N LEU A 24 2.68 0.05 -10.54
CA LEU A 24 3.85 0.81 -10.97
C LEU A 24 4.65 0.06 -12.04
N THR A 25 4.83 -1.25 -11.86
CA THR A 25 5.52 -2.12 -12.81
C THR A 25 4.73 -2.25 -14.12
N SER A 26 3.40 -2.39 -14.02
CA SER A 26 2.51 -2.51 -15.17
C SER A 26 2.32 -1.18 -15.92
N LYS A 27 2.42 -0.04 -15.22
CA LYS A 27 2.27 1.30 -15.80
C LYS A 27 3.38 2.26 -15.35
N PRO A 28 4.59 2.17 -15.92
CA PRO A 28 5.72 3.02 -15.54
C PRO A 28 5.50 4.52 -15.84
N GLY A 29 4.49 4.89 -16.64
CA GLY A 29 4.12 6.29 -16.92
C GLY A 29 2.99 6.85 -16.06
N THR A 30 2.37 6.06 -15.18
CA THR A 30 1.28 6.56 -14.33
C THR A 30 1.84 7.17 -13.05
N ASN A 31 1.31 8.34 -12.67
CA ASN A 31 1.71 9.02 -11.44
C ASN A 31 1.52 8.09 -10.23
N ARG A 32 2.63 7.74 -9.56
CA ARG A 32 2.65 6.96 -8.32
C ARG A 32 1.68 7.50 -7.26
N SER A 33 1.53 8.81 -7.18
CA SER A 33 0.62 9.48 -6.24
C SER A 33 -0.85 9.16 -6.56
N GLN A 34 -1.22 9.02 -7.83
CA GLN A 34 -2.56 8.55 -8.23
C GLN A 34 -2.77 7.08 -7.87
N LEU A 35 -1.81 6.21 -8.20
CA LEU A 35 -1.91 4.78 -7.88
C LEU A 35 -1.98 4.58 -6.36
N LEU A 36 -1.16 5.31 -5.61
CA LEU A 36 -1.18 5.32 -4.18
C LEU A 36 -2.54 5.76 -3.64
N GLN A 37 -3.12 6.84 -4.17
CA GLN A 37 -4.43 7.32 -3.72
C GLN A 37 -5.54 6.29 -4.02
N GLN A 38 -5.47 5.61 -5.17
CA GLN A 38 -6.40 4.51 -5.48
C GLN A 38 -6.25 3.33 -4.52
N VAL A 39 -5.01 2.93 -4.25
CA VAL A 39 -4.70 1.87 -3.28
C VAL A 39 -5.10 2.31 -1.88
N ALA A 40 -4.89 3.57 -1.52
CA ALA A 40 -5.27 4.19 -0.25
C ALA A 40 -6.76 4.06 0.03
N ILE A 41 -7.58 4.42 -0.96
CA ILE A 41 -9.04 4.30 -0.88
C ILE A 41 -9.45 2.82 -0.89
N LYS A 42 -8.83 1.99 -1.72
CA LYS A 42 -9.17 0.56 -1.87
C LYS A 42 -8.90 -0.27 -0.61
N PHE A 43 -7.80 0.03 0.10
CA PHE A 43 -7.38 -0.69 1.30
C PHE A 43 -7.64 0.07 2.60
N ASP A 44 -8.36 1.19 2.52
CA ASP A 44 -8.69 2.06 3.64
C ASP A 44 -7.42 2.45 4.44
N LEU A 45 -6.37 2.86 3.71
CA LEU A 45 -5.09 3.22 4.31
C LEU A 45 -5.23 4.57 5.03
N SER A 46 -4.69 4.62 6.23
CA SER A 46 -4.63 5.87 6.98
C SER A 46 -3.62 6.83 6.35
N PRO A 47 -3.73 8.14 6.62
CA PRO A 47 -2.78 9.14 6.13
C PRO A 47 -1.32 8.78 6.46
N ASN A 48 -1.10 8.18 7.63
CA ASN A 48 0.22 7.72 8.06
C ASN A 48 0.78 6.61 7.17
N GLU A 49 -0.07 5.69 6.73
CA GLU A 49 0.30 4.59 5.85
C GLU A 49 0.58 5.11 4.43
N CYS A 50 -0.26 6.03 3.95
CA CYS A 50 -0.04 6.72 2.68
C CYS A 50 1.31 7.44 2.65
N ALA A 51 1.62 8.20 3.70
CA ALA A 51 2.90 8.89 3.85
C ALA A 51 4.09 7.93 3.97
N PHE A 52 3.93 6.78 4.61
CA PHE A 52 4.95 5.73 4.65
C PHE A 52 5.26 5.20 3.25
N LEU A 53 4.22 4.91 2.47
CA LEU A 53 4.37 4.46 1.08
C LEU A 53 5.02 5.55 0.22
N GLU A 54 4.55 6.79 0.28
CA GLU A 54 5.17 7.89 -0.47
C GLU A 54 6.66 8.03 -0.18
N ARG A 55 7.06 7.92 1.09
CA ARG A 55 8.47 7.98 1.51
C ARG A 55 9.27 6.77 1.03
N HIS A 56 8.71 5.57 1.17
CA HIS A 56 9.37 4.32 0.80
C HIS A 56 9.63 4.22 -0.71
N PHE A 57 8.75 4.78 -1.53
CA PHE A 57 8.88 4.83 -2.99
C PHE A 57 9.53 6.13 -3.50
N LYS A 58 10.14 6.97 -2.64
CA LYS A 58 10.73 8.28 -3.01
C LYS A 58 12.24 8.26 -3.30
N GLU A 59 12.89 7.10 -3.37
CA GLU A 59 14.26 7.01 -3.92
C GLU A 59 14.25 6.96 -5.46
#